data_AF-A0A2E5JAQ8-F1
#
_entry.id   AF-A0A2E5JAQ8-F1
#
_cell.length_a   1.000
_cell.length_b   1.000
_cell.length_c   1.000
_cell.angle_alpha   90.00
_cell.angle_beta   90.00
_cell.angle_gamma   90.00
#
_symmetry.space_group_name_H-M   'P 1'
#
loop_
_entity.id
_entity.type
_entity.pdbx_description
1 polymer ?
#
loop_
_entity_poly.entity_id
_entity_poly.type
_entity_poly.pdbx_seq_one_letter_code
_entity_poly.pdbx_strand_id
1 'polypeptide(L)'
;MDHPKPLTEEQRNQVRSLLKQLGEASVRLSKSRTRKSKTPKKASKHLSLKFLKKKVVENPFDGIDEGQTVEGVDLPPVCNRMPVVQRVRLMLLPLHYDDIEFERDKIIKMAKEDLGADLSVADAGTKDTLRFVIDGNPPIKILYVYLQPGRVDPHKYMLLNWMYST
;
A
#
# COMPACT_ATOMS: atom_id res chain seq x y z
N MET A 1 -36.73 20.38 -43.01
CA MET A 1 -35.80 19.44 -42.34
C MET A 1 -36.00 18.11 -43.00
N ASP A 2 -35.28 17.84 -44.09
CA ASP A 2 -35.44 16.61 -44.87
C ASP A 2 -34.70 15.46 -44.20
N HIS A 3 -35.44 14.44 -43.78
CA HIS A 3 -34.85 13.20 -43.28
C HIS A 3 -34.21 12.44 -44.45
N PRO A 4 -32.95 11.97 -44.33
CA PRO A 4 -32.29 11.25 -45.41
C PRO A 4 -33.03 9.94 -45.70
N LYS A 5 -33.25 9.69 -47.00
CA LYS A 5 -33.96 8.51 -47.51
C LYS A 5 -33.29 7.24 -46.97
N PRO A 6 -34.04 6.30 -46.36
CA PRO A 6 -33.46 5.08 -45.82
C PRO A 6 -32.81 4.27 -46.94
N LEU A 7 -31.57 3.84 -46.70
CA LEU A 7 -30.80 3.00 -47.63
C LEU A 7 -31.59 1.74 -47.97
N THR A 8 -31.61 1.38 -49.25
CA THR A 8 -32.18 0.12 -49.73
C THR A 8 -31.40 -1.06 -49.17
N GLU A 9 -32.02 -2.24 -49.12
CA GLU A 9 -31.43 -3.43 -48.51
C GLU A 9 -30.12 -3.84 -49.21
N GLU A 10 -30.04 -3.64 -50.52
CA GLU A 10 -28.84 -3.86 -51.32
C GLU A 10 -27.68 -2.94 -50.92
N GLN A 11 -27.97 -1.65 -50.69
CA GLN A 11 -26.98 -0.68 -50.22
C GLN A 11 -26.48 -1.01 -48.82
N ARG A 12 -27.35 -1.52 -47.95
CA ARG A 12 -26.94 -1.98 -46.60
C ARG A 12 -26.00 -3.19 -46.67
N ASN A 13 -26.25 -4.11 -47.58
CA ASN A 13 -25.39 -5.29 -47.78
C ASN A 13 -24.00 -4.91 -48.33
N GLN A 14 -23.94 -3.91 -49.23
CA GLN A 14 -22.67 -3.37 -49.71
C GLN A 14 -21.85 -2.71 -48.58
N VAL A 15 -22.50 -1.89 -47.74
CA VAL A 15 -21.83 -1.26 -46.58
C VAL A 15 -21.33 -2.30 -45.57
N ARG A 16 -22.11 -3.36 -45.31
CA ARG A 16 -21.69 -4.47 -44.44
C ARG A 16 -20.48 -5.22 -44.99
N SER A 17 -20.41 -5.44 -46.30
CA SER A 17 -19.25 -6.11 -46.93
C SER A 17 -17.99 -5.24 -46.83
N LEU A 18 -18.13 -3.93 -47.07
CA LEU A 18 -17.03 -2.97 -47.02
C LEU A 18 -16.44 -2.84 -45.60
N LEU A 19 -17.31 -2.75 -44.59
CA LEU A 19 -16.90 -2.69 -43.18
C LEU A 19 -16.18 -3.96 -42.73
N LYS A 20 -16.61 -5.13 -43.23
CA LYS A 20 -15.94 -6.41 -42.94
C LYS A 20 -14.53 -6.45 -43.52
N GLN A 21 -14.34 -5.99 -44.77
CA GLN A 21 -13.01 -5.93 -45.40
C GLN A 21 -12.05 -4.97 -44.68
N LEU A 22 -12.55 -3.81 -44.23
CA LEU A 22 -11.74 -2.84 -43.47
C LEU A 22 -11.34 -3.36 -42.08
N GLY A 23 -12.24 -4.08 -41.40
CA GLY A 23 -11.95 -4.73 -40.12
C GLY A 23 -10.83 -5.78 -40.22
N GLU A 24 -10.86 -6.61 -41.27
CA GLU A 24 -9.84 -7.64 -41.50
C GLU A 24 -8.47 -7.06 -41.86
N ALA A 25 -8.42 -5.94 -42.60
CA ALA A 25 -7.17 -5.24 -42.93
C ALA A 25 -6.52 -4.60 -41.69
N SER A 26 -7.32 -4.03 -40.78
CA SER A 26 -6.82 -3.40 -39.55
C SER A 26 -6.25 -4.41 -38.55
N VAL A 27 -6.83 -5.60 -38.44
CA VAL A 27 -6.34 -6.69 -37.58
C VAL A 27 -5.02 -7.31 -38.09
N ARG A 28 -4.79 -7.30 -39.41
CA ARG A 28 -3.52 -7.77 -39.99
C ARG A 28 -2.35 -6.83 -39.71
N LEU A 29 -2.60 -5.52 -39.65
CA LEU A 29 -1.58 -4.52 -39.31
C LEU A 29 -1.18 -4.55 -37.83
N SER A 30 -2.11 -4.83 -36.91
CA SER A 30 -1.83 -4.88 -35.47
C SER A 30 -1.06 -6.13 -35.02
N LYS A 31 -1.08 -7.23 -35.79
CA LYS A 31 -0.32 -8.46 -35.50
C LYS A 31 1.15 -8.43 -35.94
N SER A 32 1.60 -7.42 -36.70
CA SER A 32 2.96 -7.37 -37.27
C SER A 32 4.01 -6.72 -36.35
N ARG A 33 3.60 -6.02 -35.27
CA ARG A 33 4.49 -5.17 -34.45
C ARG A 33 5.14 -5.83 -33.22
N THR A 34 5.10 -7.15 -33.08
CA THR A 34 5.78 -7.89 -31.99
C THR A 34 6.83 -8.88 -32.52
N ARG A 35 7.82 -8.36 -33.24
CA ARG A 35 9.05 -9.12 -33.55
C ARG A 35 9.99 -9.07 -32.33
N LYS A 36 10.01 -10.17 -31.58
CA LYS A 36 10.96 -10.46 -30.49
C LYS A 36 12.41 -10.32 -30.96
N SER A 37 13.21 -9.51 -30.27
CA SER A 37 14.67 -9.53 -30.38
C SER A 37 15.21 -10.85 -29.80
N LYS A 38 16.04 -11.54 -30.58
CA LYS A 38 16.78 -12.72 -30.14
C LYS A 38 18.05 -12.27 -29.42
N THR A 39 18.20 -12.61 -28.15
CA THR A 39 19.51 -12.74 -27.49
C THR A 39 19.65 -14.18 -26.98
N PRO A 40 20.78 -14.87 -27.21
CA PRO A 40 20.95 -16.25 -26.76
C PRO A 40 21.48 -16.21 -25.31
N LYS A 41 20.67 -16.65 -24.34
CA LYS A 41 21.14 -16.88 -22.96
C LYS A 41 21.42 -18.36 -22.77
N LYS A 42 22.68 -18.67 -22.42
CA LYS A 42 23.17 -19.99 -22.02
C LYS A 42 22.24 -20.59 -20.95
N ALA A 43 21.65 -21.74 -21.25
CA ALA A 43 20.76 -22.45 -20.34
C ALA A 43 21.58 -23.14 -19.24
N SER A 44 21.53 -22.62 -18.02
CA SER A 44 21.81 -23.41 -16.82
C SER A 44 20.63 -24.36 -16.61
N LYS A 45 20.87 -25.67 -16.72
CA LYS A 45 19.84 -26.72 -16.72
C LYS A 45 19.14 -26.94 -15.36
N HIS A 46 19.40 -26.14 -14.32
CA HIS A 46 18.90 -26.45 -12.98
C HIS A 46 18.41 -25.26 -12.13
N LEU A 47 18.08 -24.09 -12.69
CA LEU A 47 17.45 -23.03 -11.89
C LEU A 47 16.48 -22.18 -12.72
N SER A 48 15.34 -22.76 -13.10
CA SER A 48 14.20 -21.96 -13.56
C SER A 48 13.42 -21.47 -12.34
N LEU A 49 13.90 -20.38 -11.74
CA LEU A 49 13.03 -19.48 -10.98
C LEU A 49 11.93 -19.04 -11.95
N LYS A 50 10.79 -19.74 -11.90
CA LYS A 50 9.54 -19.29 -12.52
C LYS A 50 9.40 -17.84 -12.06
N PHE A 51 9.44 -16.89 -12.99
CA PHE A 51 9.00 -15.54 -12.71
C PHE A 51 7.51 -15.66 -12.36
N LEU A 52 7.22 -15.91 -11.08
CA LEU A 52 5.90 -15.64 -10.53
C LEU A 52 5.68 -14.18 -10.85
N LYS A 53 4.71 -13.89 -11.72
CA LYS A 53 4.14 -12.55 -11.82
C LYS A 53 3.94 -12.10 -10.37
N LYS A 54 4.56 -10.99 -9.95
CA LYS A 54 4.25 -10.38 -8.65
C LYS A 54 2.74 -10.36 -8.60
N LYS A 55 2.14 -11.08 -7.64
CA LYS A 55 0.73 -10.92 -7.36
C LYS A 55 0.61 -9.44 -7.07
N VAL A 56 -0.05 -8.69 -7.97
CA VAL A 56 -0.54 -7.37 -7.63
C VAL A 56 -1.64 -7.68 -6.63
N VAL A 57 -1.24 -7.82 -5.37
CA VAL A 57 -2.15 -7.76 -4.26
C VAL A 57 -2.57 -6.31 -4.28
N GLU A 58 -3.78 -6.04 -4.77
CA GLU A 58 -4.38 -4.72 -4.61
C GLU A 58 -4.24 -4.37 -3.14
N ASN A 59 -3.60 -3.22 -2.89
CA ASN A 59 -3.35 -2.78 -1.55
C ASN A 59 -4.72 -2.53 -0.92
N PRO A 60 -5.12 -3.25 0.14
CA PRO A 60 -6.42 -3.03 0.76
C PRO A 60 -6.59 -1.58 1.27
N PHE A 61 -5.51 -0.80 1.38
CA PHE A 61 -5.57 0.65 1.71
C PHE A 61 -5.83 1.60 0.55
N ASP A 62 -6.06 1.12 -0.67
CA ASP A 62 -6.51 2.01 -1.76
C ASP A 62 -8.00 2.37 -1.64
N GLY A 63 -8.76 1.69 -0.78
CA GLY A 63 -10.10 2.10 -0.37
C GLY A 63 -10.02 3.26 0.62
N ILE A 64 -10.45 4.45 0.21
CA ILE A 64 -10.41 5.68 1.02
C ILE A 64 -11.17 5.53 2.35
N ASP A 65 -12.11 4.59 2.44
CA ASP A 65 -13.02 4.40 3.57
C ASP A 65 -12.59 3.30 4.56
N GLU A 66 -11.73 2.35 4.17
CA GLU A 66 -11.38 1.19 5.01
C GLU A 66 -10.49 1.53 6.21
N GLY A 67 -9.90 2.73 6.23
CA GLY A 67 -9.07 3.24 7.32
C GLY A 67 -9.62 4.48 8.02
N GLN A 68 -10.89 4.85 7.79
CA GLN A 68 -11.47 6.08 8.35
C GLN A 68 -11.96 5.94 9.79
N THR A 69 -12.29 4.72 10.25
CA THR A 69 -12.90 4.49 11.56
C THR A 69 -12.18 3.41 12.36
N VAL A 70 -11.98 3.66 13.65
CA VAL A 70 -11.51 2.67 14.65
C VAL A 70 -12.52 2.68 15.80
N GLU A 71 -13.13 1.54 16.10
CA GLU A 71 -14.17 1.41 17.14
C GLU A 71 -15.36 2.40 17.03
N GLY A 72 -15.65 2.90 15.82
CA GLY A 72 -16.70 3.91 15.58
C GLY A 72 -16.27 5.36 15.81
N VAL A 73 -14.98 5.61 16.07
CA VAL A 73 -14.38 6.95 16.12
C VAL A 73 -13.68 7.25 14.80
N ASP A 74 -13.98 8.39 14.20
CA ASP A 74 -13.31 8.87 12.99
C ASP A 74 -11.85 9.18 13.29
N LEU A 75 -10.96 8.54 12.53
CA LEU A 75 -9.53 8.81 12.61
C LEU A 75 -9.21 10.20 12.04
N PRO A 76 -8.23 10.92 12.62
CA PRO A 76 -7.79 12.20 12.09
C PRO A 76 -7.44 12.11 10.59
N PRO A 77 -7.68 13.16 9.77
CA PRO A 77 -7.45 13.11 8.33
C PRO A 77 -6.01 12.75 7.91
N VAL A 78 -5.04 12.96 8.80
CA VAL A 78 -3.63 12.58 8.63
C VAL A 78 -3.47 11.06 8.55
N CYS A 79 -4.33 10.32 9.26
CA CYS A 79 -4.32 8.85 9.30
C CYS A 79 -4.79 8.21 7.99
N ASN A 80 -5.72 8.89 7.30
CA ASN A 80 -6.40 8.36 6.12
C ASN A 80 -5.57 8.52 4.83
N ARG A 81 -4.70 9.53 4.79
CA ARG A 81 -3.93 9.87 3.58
C ARG A 81 -2.57 9.19 3.50
N MET A 82 -2.05 8.70 4.63
CA MET A 82 -0.68 8.22 4.72
C MET A 82 -0.60 6.82 5.33
N PRO A 83 0.10 5.86 4.67
CA PRO A 83 0.33 4.53 5.21
C PRO A 83 0.90 4.57 6.63
N VAL A 84 0.45 3.66 7.50
CA VAL A 84 0.90 3.61 8.92
C VAL A 84 2.43 3.57 9.04
N VAL A 85 3.12 2.82 8.17
CA VAL A 85 4.59 2.76 8.15
C VAL A 85 5.22 4.14 7.96
N GLN A 86 4.63 4.98 7.11
CA GLN A 86 5.15 6.33 6.86
C GLN A 86 4.84 7.25 8.05
N ARG A 87 3.65 7.16 8.63
CA ARG A 87 3.28 7.89 9.86
C ARG A 87 4.21 7.56 11.03
N VAL A 88 4.41 6.26 11.30
CA VAL A 88 5.32 5.79 12.35
C VAL A 88 6.75 6.30 12.12
N ARG A 89 7.23 6.31 10.88
CA ARG A 89 8.55 6.88 10.54
C ARG A 89 8.63 8.37 10.88
N LEU A 90 7.64 9.18 10.49
CA LEU A 90 7.65 10.61 10.82
C LEU A 90 7.60 10.87 12.32
N MET A 91 6.86 10.04 13.06
CA MET A 91 6.76 10.14 14.52
C MET A 91 8.05 9.69 15.24
N LEU A 92 8.62 8.56 14.84
CA LEU A 92 9.69 7.88 15.57
C LEU A 92 11.11 8.25 15.08
N LEU A 93 11.31 8.57 13.80
CA LEU A 93 12.66 8.88 13.29
C LEU A 93 13.32 10.05 14.03
N PRO A 94 12.65 11.20 14.27
CA PRO A 94 13.28 12.30 15.01
C PRO A 94 13.67 11.88 16.43
N LEU A 95 12.79 11.14 17.12
CA LEU A 95 13.05 10.64 18.47
C LEU A 95 14.25 9.69 18.53
N HIS A 96 14.48 8.92 17.47
CA HIS A 96 15.59 7.97 17.38
C HIS A 96 16.93 8.62 17.01
N TYR A 97 16.94 9.57 16.08
CA TYR A 97 18.19 10.19 15.61
C TYR A 97 18.69 11.29 16.53
N ASP A 98 17.77 12.05 17.14
CA ASP A 98 18.12 13.20 17.96
C ASP A 98 18.27 12.83 19.45
N ASP A 99 18.20 11.54 19.79
CA ASP A 99 18.34 11.04 21.17
C ASP A 99 17.41 11.77 22.16
N ILE A 100 16.19 12.12 21.73
CA ILE A 100 15.26 12.95 22.49
C ILE A 100 14.70 12.15 23.68
N GLU A 101 14.81 12.73 24.87
CA GLU A 101 14.18 12.20 26.08
C GLU A 101 12.70 12.60 26.16
N PHE A 102 11.82 11.62 26.38
CA PHE A 102 10.38 11.82 26.50
C PHE A 102 9.76 10.98 27.61
N GLU A 103 8.59 11.40 28.06
CA GLU A 103 7.78 10.63 29.00
C GLU A 103 7.10 9.45 28.28
N ARG A 104 7.01 8.32 28.97
CA ARG A 104 6.36 7.11 28.46
C ARG A 104 4.89 7.38 28.06
N ASP A 105 4.19 8.19 28.84
CA ASP A 105 2.79 8.51 28.57
C ASP A 105 2.62 9.36 27.31
N LYS A 106 3.64 10.15 26.95
CA LYS A 106 3.62 10.97 25.75
C LYS A 106 3.62 10.12 24.49
N ILE A 107 4.45 9.08 24.43
CA ILE A 107 4.50 8.19 23.26
C ILE A 107 3.24 7.33 23.13
N ILE A 108 2.63 6.95 24.26
CA ILE A 108 1.34 6.24 24.26
C ILE A 108 0.23 7.14 23.70
N LYS A 109 0.17 8.41 24.11
CA LYS A 109 -0.81 9.38 23.58
C LYS A 109 -0.60 9.63 22.09
N MET A 110 0.64 9.89 21.66
CA MET A 110 0.96 10.08 20.24
C MET A 110 0.59 8.86 19.39
N ALA A 111 0.90 7.65 19.86
CA ALA A 111 0.53 6.44 19.15
C ALA A 111 -1.00 6.27 19.03
N LYS A 112 -1.76 6.64 20.06
CA LYS A 112 -3.22 6.59 20.00
C LYS A 112 -3.81 7.64 19.06
N GLU A 113 -3.39 8.88 19.19
CA GLU A 113 -3.95 10.03 18.45
C GLU A 113 -3.52 10.05 16.98
N ASP A 114 -2.23 9.84 16.69
CA ASP A 114 -1.67 9.99 15.35
C ASP A 114 -1.64 8.69 14.53
N LEU A 115 -1.58 7.54 15.22
CA LEU A 115 -1.56 6.24 14.56
C LEU A 115 -2.89 5.51 14.64
N GLY A 116 -3.74 5.82 15.61
CA GLY A 116 -4.94 5.02 15.92
C GLY A 116 -4.57 3.67 16.53
N ALA A 117 -3.41 3.58 17.21
CA ALA A 117 -2.88 2.34 17.72
C ALA A 117 -3.09 2.23 19.24
N ASP A 118 -3.72 1.15 19.69
CA ASP A 118 -4.01 0.94 21.11
C ASP A 118 -2.89 0.18 21.81
N LEU A 119 -2.60 0.59 23.05
CA LEU A 119 -1.60 -0.08 23.86
C LEU A 119 -2.09 -1.48 24.25
N SER A 120 -1.29 -2.50 23.94
CA SER A 120 -1.60 -3.88 24.33
C SER A 120 -1.44 -4.04 25.84
N VAL A 121 -2.53 -4.40 26.52
CA VAL A 121 -2.59 -4.62 27.98
C VAL A 121 -1.63 -5.73 28.45
N ALA A 122 -1.23 -6.64 27.55
CA ALA A 122 -0.30 -7.73 27.83
C ALA A 122 1.11 -7.26 28.24
N ASP A 123 1.56 -6.10 27.75
CA ASP A 123 2.91 -5.56 27.99
C ASP A 123 2.90 -4.27 28.84
N ALA A 124 1.80 -4.02 29.56
CA ALA A 124 1.70 -2.88 30.48
C ALA A 124 2.74 -2.91 31.64
N GLY A 125 3.49 -4.00 31.79
CA GLY A 125 4.41 -4.25 32.91
C GLY A 125 5.92 -4.13 32.63
N THR A 126 6.38 -4.08 31.38
CA THR A 126 7.83 -3.92 31.07
C THR A 126 8.16 -2.45 30.76
N LYS A 127 9.10 -1.86 31.51
CA LYS A 127 9.52 -0.45 31.33
C LYS A 127 10.12 -0.18 29.95
N ASP A 128 10.74 -1.19 29.35
CA ASP A 128 11.66 -1.01 28.22
C ASP A 128 11.01 -1.34 26.86
N THR A 129 9.75 -1.80 26.84
CA THR A 129 9.07 -2.16 25.59
C THR A 129 7.60 -1.80 25.65
N LEU A 130 7.12 -1.12 24.61
CA LEU A 130 5.71 -0.84 24.38
C LEU A 130 5.24 -1.62 23.17
N ARG A 131 4.07 -2.25 23.30
CA ARG A 131 3.43 -2.97 22.22
C ARG A 131 2.11 -2.29 21.89
N PHE A 132 1.93 -1.91 20.64
CA PHE A 132 0.71 -1.31 20.14
C PHE A 132 0.04 -2.25 19.13
N VAL A 133 -1.29 -2.35 19.21
CA VAL A 133 -2.13 -3.02 18.24
C VAL A 133 -2.57 -1.98 17.22
N ILE A 134 -2.36 -2.28 15.95
CA ILE A 134 -2.77 -1.43 14.82
C ILE A 134 -3.94 -2.11 14.15
N ASP A 135 -5.12 -1.53 14.32
CA ASP A 135 -6.32 -1.98 13.62
C ASP A 135 -6.47 -1.25 12.29
N GLY A 136 -7.06 -1.93 11.30
CA GLY A 136 -7.32 -1.34 9.99
C GLY A 136 -6.09 -1.14 9.08
N ASN A 137 -4.92 -1.76 9.38
CA ASN A 137 -3.74 -1.68 8.49
C ASN A 137 -3.02 -3.02 8.12
N PRO A 138 -3.71 -4.09 7.66
CA PRO A 138 -3.07 -5.29 7.09
C PRO A 138 -2.01 -5.03 5.96
N PRO A 139 -0.76 -5.49 6.07
CA PRO A 139 -0.42 -6.68 6.84
C PRO A 139 0.03 -6.38 8.26
N ILE A 140 0.26 -5.12 8.63
CA ILE A 140 0.86 -4.75 9.90
C ILE A 140 -0.24 -4.67 10.97
N LYS A 141 -0.14 -5.54 11.97
CA LYS A 141 -1.08 -5.59 13.09
C LYS A 141 -0.48 -5.14 14.41
N ILE A 142 0.85 -5.17 14.52
CA ILE A 142 1.53 -4.88 15.79
C ILE A 142 2.74 -3.98 15.53
N LEU A 143 2.89 -2.97 16.38
CA LEU A 143 4.08 -2.13 16.49
C LEU A 143 4.74 -2.36 17.84
N TYR A 144 6.00 -2.78 17.81
CA TYR A 144 6.87 -2.83 18.98
C TYR A 144 7.75 -1.60 19.02
N VAL A 145 7.79 -0.92 20.17
CA VAL A 145 8.64 0.23 20.42
C VAL A 145 9.55 -0.10 21.60
N TYR A 146 10.85 -0.07 21.36
CA TYR A 146 11.87 -0.37 22.35
C TYR A 146 12.40 0.93 22.93
N LEU A 147 12.36 1.02 24.25
CA LEU A 147 12.74 2.19 25.01
C LEU A 147 13.97 1.88 25.85
N GLN A 148 14.80 2.90 26.06
CA GLN A 148 15.91 2.87 27.00
C GLN A 148 15.74 4.00 28.01
N PRO A 149 16.14 3.84 29.29
CA PRO A 149 16.17 4.94 30.24
C PRO A 149 17.00 6.13 29.72
N GLY A 150 16.54 7.35 29.99
CA GLY A 150 17.21 8.60 29.62
C GLY A 150 18.62 8.68 30.21
N ARG A 151 19.50 9.43 29.52
CA ARG A 151 20.88 9.65 29.97
C ARG A 151 20.96 10.72 31.04
N VAL A 152 20.08 11.72 30.98
CA VAL A 152 20.04 12.88 31.88
C VAL A 152 19.00 12.68 32.97
N ASP A 153 17.81 12.21 32.60
CA ASP A 153 16.70 11.98 33.54
C ASP A 153 16.30 10.49 33.58
N PRO A 154 16.45 9.79 34.72
CA PRO A 154 16.10 8.39 34.87
C PRO A 154 14.59 8.12 34.82
N HIS A 155 13.74 9.15 34.89
CA HIS A 155 12.29 9.03 34.74
C HIS A 155 11.82 9.15 33.30
N LYS A 156 12.70 9.58 32.38
CA LYS A 156 12.42 9.69 30.95
C LYS A 156 12.99 8.50 30.20
N TYR A 157 12.52 8.36 28.97
CA TYR A 157 12.96 7.33 28.05
C TYR A 157 13.44 7.94 26.75
N MET A 158 14.33 7.22 26.09
CA MET A 158 14.78 7.45 24.74
C MET A 158 14.34 6.29 23.84
N LEU A 159 14.13 6.58 22.57
CA LEU A 159 13.73 5.58 21.59
C LEU A 159 14.94 4.80 21.07
N LEU A 160 15.04 3.53 21.43
CA LEU A 160 16.12 2.66 20.98
C LEU A 160 15.85 2.08 19.58
N ASN A 161 14.66 1.54 19.36
CA ASN A 161 14.29 0.90 18.09
C ASN A 161 12.78 0.71 17.98
N TRP A 162 12.27 0.37 16.80
CA TRP A 162 10.91 -0.10 16.62
C TRP A 162 10.82 -1.17 15.55
N MET A 163 9.84 -2.06 15.67
CA MET A 163 9.61 -3.15 14.73
C MET A 163 8.13 -3.33 14.43
N TYR A 164 7.84 -3.72 13.20
CA TYR A 164 6.50 -4.08 12.76
C TYR A 164 6.33 -5.58 12.76
N SER A 165 5.12 -6.04 13.08
CA SER A 165 4.71 -7.43 13.03
C SER A 165 3.29 -7.54 12.47
N THR A 166 2.98 -8.71 11.92
CA THR A 166 1.80 -9.00 11.09
C THR A 166 0.88 -10.03 11.74
#